data_AF-A0A2S5MFP1-F1
#
_entry.id   AF-A0A2S5MFP1-F1
#
_cell.length_a   1.000
_cell.length_b   1.000
_cell.length_c   1.000
_cell.angle_alpha   90.00
_cell.angle_beta   90.00
_cell.angle_gamma   90.00
#
_symmetry.space_group_name_H-M   'P 1'
#
loop_
_entity.id
_entity.type
_entity.pdbx_description
1 polymer ?
#
loop_
_entity_poly.entity_id
_entity_poly.type
_entity_poly.pdbx_seq_one_letter_code
_entity_poly.pdbx_strand_id
1 'polypeptide(L)'
;MKERMTPCCHGDPADWRPLNGGQRRARLIVGVALLSLALTVPWAAASGIALAVITGWLGATHVLAAAMAYPGCPELGAAPSLLLGRWVKIGCTPWLWLDARFRLTAR
;
A
#
# COMPACT_ATOMS: atom_id res chain seq x y z
N MET A 1 -29.95 -16.85 -7.76
CA MET A 1 -28.55 -16.43 -8.03
C MET A 1 -27.93 -16.04 -6.70
N LYS A 2 -27.00 -16.84 -6.19
CA LYS A 2 -26.38 -16.65 -4.87
C LYS A 2 -24.96 -16.15 -5.17
N GLU A 3 -24.75 -14.85 -5.05
CA GLU A 3 -23.43 -14.25 -5.24
C GLU A 3 -22.48 -14.87 -4.21
N ARG A 4 -21.51 -15.65 -4.69
CA ARG A 4 -20.40 -16.11 -3.85
C ARG A 4 -19.59 -14.87 -3.52
N MET A 5 -19.76 -14.36 -2.29
CA MET A 5 -18.75 -13.52 -1.67
C MET A 5 -17.43 -14.31 -1.68
N THR A 6 -16.55 -14.01 -2.64
CA THR A 6 -15.15 -14.44 -2.60
C THR A 6 -14.52 -13.75 -1.40
N PRO A 7 -14.03 -14.49 -0.38
CA PRO A 7 -13.31 -13.87 0.72
C PRO A 7 -12.05 -13.19 0.16
N CYS A 8 -11.81 -11.94 0.56
CA CYS A 8 -10.69 -11.09 0.16
C CYS A 8 -9.29 -11.61 0.59
N CYS A 9 -9.16 -12.90 0.90
CA CYS A 9 -8.01 -13.50 1.54
C CYS A 9 -7.66 -14.87 0.94
N HIS A 10 -7.74 -15.02 -0.39
CA HIS A 10 -7.18 -16.20 -1.07
C HIS A 10 -5.70 -15.96 -1.40
N GLY A 11 -4.92 -15.66 -0.36
CA GLY A 11 -3.47 -15.76 -0.36
C GLY A 11 -3.11 -16.76 0.71
N ASP A 12 -2.33 -17.78 0.37
CA ASP A 12 -1.82 -18.76 1.31
C ASP A 12 -1.16 -18.02 2.50
N PRO A 13 -1.44 -18.34 3.77
CA PRO A 13 -0.75 -17.75 4.92
C PRO A 13 0.79 -17.82 4.83
N ALA A 14 1.33 -18.67 3.95
CA ALA A 14 2.74 -18.76 3.57
C ALA A 14 3.30 -17.58 2.75
N ASP A 15 2.46 -16.75 2.10
CA ASP A 15 2.90 -15.65 1.22
C ASP A 15 3.16 -14.31 1.94
N TRP A 16 3.09 -14.29 3.28
CA TRP A 16 3.37 -13.09 4.09
C TRP A 16 4.87 -12.85 4.29
N ARG A 17 5.66 -12.96 3.22
CA ARG A 17 7.10 -12.72 3.25
C ARG A 17 7.39 -11.22 3.21
N PRO A 18 8.40 -10.71 3.95
CA PRO A 18 8.82 -9.32 3.84
C PRO A 18 9.13 -8.95 2.40
N LEU A 19 8.77 -7.73 1.99
CA LEU A 19 9.05 -7.23 0.64
C LEU A 19 10.54 -7.32 0.30
N ASN A 20 10.84 -7.78 -0.92
CA ASN A 20 12.21 -7.77 -1.43
C ASN A 20 12.68 -6.34 -1.76
N GLY A 21 13.99 -6.18 -2.03
CA GLY A 21 14.57 -4.85 -2.31
C GLY A 21 13.93 -4.12 -3.50
N GLY A 22 13.51 -4.85 -4.53
CA GLY A 22 12.82 -4.29 -5.70
C GLY A 22 11.42 -3.76 -5.35
N GLN A 23 10.63 -4.56 -4.64
CA GLN A 23 9.29 -4.16 -4.19
C GLN A 23 9.33 -2.98 -3.21
N ARG A 24 10.32 -2.96 -2.30
CA ARG A 24 10.51 -1.81 -1.39
C ARG A 24 10.81 -0.53 -2.17
N ARG A 25 11.68 -0.59 -3.17
CA ARG A 25 11.97 0.57 -4.04
C ARG A 25 10.74 1.03 -4.82
N ALA A 26 9.96 0.10 -5.37
CA ALA A 26 8.72 0.44 -6.07
C ALA A 26 7.74 1.17 -5.16
N ARG A 27 7.51 0.65 -3.94
CA ARG A 27 6.63 1.32 -2.96
C ARG A 27 7.17 2.67 -2.53
N LEU A 28 8.49 2.82 -2.39
CA LEU A 28 9.10 4.11 -2.07
C LEU A 28 8.89 5.13 -3.20
N ILE A 29 9.10 4.74 -4.45
CA ILE A 29 8.89 5.62 -5.62
C ILE A 29 7.43 6.06 -5.70
N VAL A 30 6.48 5.13 -5.56
CA VAL A 30 5.05 5.44 -5.55
C VAL A 30 4.70 6.37 -4.39
N GLY A 31 5.21 6.09 -3.19
CA GLY A 31 4.98 6.90 -2.01
C GLY A 31 5.48 8.35 -2.17
N VAL A 32 6.70 8.52 -2.67
CA VAL A 32 7.31 9.84 -2.93
C VAL A 32 6.56 10.59 -4.03
N ALA A 33 6.15 9.90 -5.10
CA ALA A 33 5.38 10.52 -6.18
C ALA A 33 4.03 11.05 -5.68
N LEU A 34 3.31 10.25 -4.87
CA LEU A 34 2.04 10.65 -4.27
C LEU A 34 2.19 11.82 -3.29
N LEU A 35 3.21 11.78 -2.42
CA LEU A 35 3.48 12.91 -1.50
C LEU A 35 3.80 14.19 -2.27
N SER A 36 4.60 14.09 -3.33
CA SER A 36 4.90 15.24 -4.20
C SER A 36 3.64 15.78 -4.86
N LEU A 37 2.76 14.90 -5.35
CA LEU A 37 1.47 15.28 -5.91
C LEU A 37 0.58 15.98 -4.87
N ALA A 38 0.49 15.45 -3.66
CA ALA A 38 -0.30 16.04 -2.57
C ALA A 38 0.11 17.49 -2.25
N LEU A 39 1.42 17.79 -2.34
CA LEU A 39 1.95 19.15 -2.14
C LEU A 39 1.57 20.12 -3.26
N THR A 40 1.30 19.62 -4.47
CA THR A 40 0.88 20.44 -5.62
C THR A 40 -0.62 20.73 -5.66
N VAL A 41 -1.42 20.04 -4.83
CA VAL A 41 -2.87 20.23 -4.81
C VAL A 41 -3.21 21.58 -4.18
N PRO A 42 -4.03 22.43 -4.83
CA PRO A 42 -4.45 23.70 -4.26
C PRO A 42 -5.43 23.52 -3.11
N TRP A 43 -5.14 24.16 -1.98
CA TRP A 43 -5.90 24.04 -0.72
C TRP A 43 -7.11 24.98 -0.65
N ALA A 44 -7.43 25.67 -1.75
CA ALA A 44 -8.46 26.72 -1.80
C ALA A 44 -9.90 26.19 -1.70
N ALA A 45 -10.12 24.90 -1.97
CA ALA A 45 -11.45 24.28 -1.91
C ALA A 45 -11.42 23.04 -1.03
N ALA A 46 -12.54 22.74 -0.36
CA ALA A 46 -12.69 21.54 0.46
C ALA A 46 -12.38 20.24 -0.31
N SER A 47 -12.69 20.20 -1.61
CA SER A 47 -12.31 19.09 -2.50
C SER A 47 -10.80 18.97 -2.69
N GLY A 48 -10.09 20.09 -2.80
CA GLY A 48 -8.63 20.13 -2.87
C GLY A 48 -7.98 19.66 -1.56
N ILE A 49 -8.52 20.08 -0.42
CA ILE A 49 -8.06 19.61 0.90
C ILE A 49 -8.27 18.10 1.03
N ALA A 50 -9.47 17.60 0.71
CA ALA A 50 -9.77 16.18 0.77
C ALA A 50 -8.83 15.36 -0.13
N LEU A 51 -8.58 15.83 -1.36
CA LEU A 51 -7.65 15.19 -2.28
C LEU A 51 -6.22 15.19 -1.72
N ALA A 52 -5.72 16.32 -1.22
CA ALA A 52 -4.39 16.42 -0.63
C ALA A 52 -4.22 15.48 0.56
N VAL A 53 -5.23 15.36 1.43
CA VAL A 53 -5.23 14.44 2.58
C VAL A 53 -5.23 12.99 2.12
N ILE A 54 -6.08 12.62 1.17
CA ILE A 54 -6.15 11.24 0.66
C ILE A 54 -4.83 10.88 -0.02
N THR A 55 -4.36 11.70 -0.96
CA THR A 55 -3.10 11.45 -1.68
C THR A 55 -1.90 11.44 -0.73
N GLY A 56 -1.88 12.34 0.27
CA GLY A 56 -0.86 12.38 1.30
C GLY A 56 -0.83 11.12 2.17
N TRP A 57 -2.01 10.63 2.59
CA TRP A 57 -2.13 9.35 3.30
C TRP A 57 -1.61 8.20 2.45
N LEU A 58 -2.07 8.10 1.19
CA LEU A 58 -1.60 7.08 0.25
C LEU A 58 -0.08 7.09 0.09
N GLY A 59 0.51 8.28 -0.05
CA GLY A 59 1.95 8.42 -0.16
C GLY A 59 2.69 8.00 1.11
N ALA A 60 2.23 8.47 2.27
CA ALA A 60 2.88 8.20 3.56
C ALA A 60 2.89 6.71 3.92
N THR A 61 1.77 6.00 3.72
CA THR A 61 1.71 4.57 4.04
C THR A 61 2.55 3.72 3.08
N HIS A 62 2.73 4.15 1.83
CA HIS A 62 3.63 3.51 0.87
C HIS A 62 5.10 3.66 1.25
N VAL A 63 5.51 4.86 1.66
CA VAL A 63 6.86 5.09 2.21
C VAL A 63 7.06 4.25 3.47
N LEU A 64 6.06 4.21 4.35
CA LEU A 64 6.12 3.41 5.57
C LEU A 64 6.25 1.92 5.27
N ALA A 65 5.44 1.39 4.34
CA ALA A 65 5.51 0.01 3.91
C ALA A 65 6.85 -0.34 3.26
N ALA A 66 7.45 0.58 2.49
CA ALA A 66 8.79 0.41 1.97
C ALA A 66 9.84 0.35 3.10
N ALA A 67 9.74 1.24 4.10
CA ALA A 67 10.67 1.28 5.22
C ALA A 67 10.64 -0.03 6.02
N MET A 68 9.44 -0.50 6.39
CA MET A 68 9.26 -1.70 7.21
C MET A 68 9.27 -3.01 6.41
N ALA A 69 9.21 -2.96 5.07
CA ALA A 69 9.02 -4.11 4.18
C ALA A 69 7.64 -4.81 4.36
N TYR A 70 6.58 -4.02 4.56
CA TYR A 70 5.20 -4.50 4.77
C TYR A 70 4.61 -5.12 3.49
N PRO A 71 4.27 -6.42 3.45
CA PRO A 71 3.83 -7.07 2.21
C PRO A 71 2.36 -6.82 1.84
N GLY A 72 1.51 -6.47 2.81
CA GLY A 72 0.08 -6.25 2.58
C GLY A 72 -0.30 -4.90 1.96
N CYS A 73 -1.55 -4.49 2.15
CA CYS A 73 -2.03 -3.15 1.82
C CYS A 73 -1.42 -2.09 2.76
N PRO A 74 -0.59 -1.18 2.25
CA PRO A 74 0.02 -0.15 3.07
C PRO A 74 -1.04 0.72 3.78
N GLU A 75 -2.08 1.09 3.06
CA GLU A 75 -3.10 2.07 3.50
C GLU A 75 -3.89 1.68 4.74
N LEU A 76 -4.12 0.39 4.90
CA LEU A 76 -4.93 -0.15 5.99
C LEU A 76 -4.08 -0.82 7.05
N GLY A 77 -2.89 -1.29 6.66
CA GLY A 77 -2.11 -2.23 7.46
C GLY A 77 -0.77 -1.69 7.93
N ALA A 78 -0.10 -0.80 7.19
CA ALA A 78 1.26 -0.37 7.54
C ALA A 78 1.28 0.48 8.83
N ALA A 79 0.45 1.53 8.90
CA ALA A 79 0.35 2.41 10.06
C ALA A 79 -0.05 1.66 11.35
N PRO A 80 -1.15 0.86 11.39
CA PRO A 80 -1.50 0.12 12.59
C PRO A 80 -0.48 -0.99 12.92
N SER A 81 0.22 -1.56 11.92
CA SER A 81 1.30 -2.51 12.20
C SER A 81 2.48 -1.86 12.91
N LEU A 82 2.83 -0.63 12.52
CA LEU A 82 3.86 0.16 13.19
C LEU A 82 3.43 0.50 14.62
N LEU A 83 2.20 1.01 14.81
CA LEU A 83 1.69 1.42 16.11
C LEU A 83 1.54 0.25 17.09
N LEU A 84 1.13 -0.92 16.61
CA LEU A 84 0.94 -2.11 17.44
C LEU A 84 2.20 -2.95 17.61
N GLY A 85 3.31 -2.60 16.93
CA GLY A 85 4.54 -3.39 16.92
C GLY A 85 4.37 -4.81 16.37
N ARG A 86 3.28 -5.10 15.66
CA ARG A 86 2.96 -6.42 15.10
C ARG A 86 2.37 -6.30 13.71
N TRP A 87 2.62 -7.27 12.85
CA TRP A 87 2.04 -7.30 11.50
C TRP A 87 0.52 -7.49 11.54
N VAL A 88 -0.23 -6.43 11.24
CA VAL A 88 -1.66 -6.51 10.93
C VAL A 88 -1.78 -7.04 9.52
N LYS A 89 -2.24 -8.28 9.34
CA LYS A 89 -2.28 -8.94 8.03
C LYS A 89 -3.50 -8.51 7.23
N ILE A 90 -3.34 -7.51 6.36
CA ILE A 90 -4.39 -7.06 5.44
C ILE A 90 -3.88 -7.24 4.02
N GLY A 91 -4.40 -8.24 3.32
CA GLY A 91 -4.06 -8.52 1.92
C GLY A 91 -4.92 -7.70 0.97
N CYS A 92 -4.30 -7.15 -0.08
CA CYS A 92 -5.00 -6.50 -1.18
C CYS A 92 -4.48 -7.08 -2.49
N THR A 93 -5.37 -7.68 -3.26
CA THR A 93 -5.11 -8.23 -4.60
C THR A 93 -4.52 -7.23 -5.61
N PRO A 94 -4.86 -5.92 -5.61
CA PRO A 94 -4.32 -4.97 -6.59
C PRO A 94 -2.80 -4.82 -6.55
N TRP A 95 -2.19 -4.77 -5.36
CA TRP A 95 -0.75 -4.56 -5.22
C TRP A 95 0.06 -5.80 -5.60
N LEU A 96 -0.44 -6.98 -5.22
CA LEU A 96 0.15 -8.26 -5.64
C LEU A 96 0.08 -8.42 -7.16
N TRP A 97 -1.04 -8.04 -7.77
CA TRP A 97 -1.18 -8.01 -9.22
C TRP A 97 -0.22 -7.04 -9.89
N LEU A 98 -0.04 -5.84 -9.31
CA LEU A 98 0.86 -4.81 -9.83
C LEU A 98 2.32 -5.26 -9.75
N ASP A 99 2.74 -5.83 -8.62
CA ASP A 99 4.07 -6.40 -8.44
C ASP A 99 4.33 -7.54 -9.43
N ALA A 100 3.35 -8.43 -9.66
CA ALA A 100 3.44 -9.49 -10.66
C ALA A 100 3.52 -8.94 -12.09
N ARG A 101 2.73 -7.90 -12.41
CA ARG A 101 2.73 -7.23 -13.72
C ARG A 101 4.08 -6.58 -14.02
N PHE A 102 4.69 -5.91 -13.03
CA PHE A 102 6.01 -5.30 -13.17
C PHE A 102 7.17 -6.29 -12.95
N ARG A 103 6.87 -7.59 -12.78
CA ARG A 103 7.86 -8.66 -12.50
C ARG A 103 8.76 -8.34 -11.31
N LEU A 104 8.24 -7.61 -10.33
CA LEU A 104 8.93 -7.25 -9.09
C LEU A 104 9.00 -8.44 -8.11
N THR A 105 8.15 -9.45 -8.32
CA THR A 105 8.12 -10.73 -7.59
C THR A 105 9.18 -11.74 -8.06
N ALA A 106 10.25 -11.30 -8.73
CA ALA A 106 11.24 -12.21 -9.30
C ALA A 106 11.97 -13.07 -8.25
N ARG A 107 11.62 -14.37 -8.28
CA ARG A 107 12.30 -15.64 -7.90
C ARG A 107 13.10 -15.71 -6.59
#